data_AF-A0A285C101-F1
#
_entry.id   AF-A0A285C101-F1
#
_cell.length_a   1.000
_cell.length_b   1.000
_cell.length_c   1.000
_cell.angle_alpha   90.00
_cell.angle_beta   90.00
_cell.angle_gamma   90.00
#
_symmetry.space_group_name_H-M   'P 1'
#
loop_
_entity.id
_entity.type
_entity.pdbx_description
1 polymer ?
#
loop_
_entity_poly.entity_id
_entity_poly.type
_entity_poly.pdbx_seq_one_letter_code
_entity_poly.pdbx_strand_id
1 'polypeptide(L)' 'MSNMVEIEVQDQFGAWHYYTSVTNNPSSIKLALQTAIKTQLASKSRRARAIDEKTGVLIDMLQG' A
#
# COMPACT_ATOMS: atom_id res chain seq x y z
N MET A 1 3.40 18.74 -10.87
CA MET A 1 4.04 17.92 -9.82
C MET A 1 3.34 16.59 -9.81
N SER A 2 4.07 15.49 -9.99
CA SER A 2 3.53 14.14 -9.86
C SER A 2 3.32 13.87 -8.37
N ASN A 3 2.07 13.69 -7.94
CA ASN A 3 1.78 13.16 -6.61
C ASN A 3 1.95 11.65 -6.72
N MET A 4 2.94 11.08 -6.03
CA MET A 4 3.13 9.64 -5.93
C MET A 4 2.61 9.14 -4.59
N VAL A 5 2.25 7.86 -4.59
CA VAL A 5 1.65 7.15 -3.48
C VAL A 5 2.47 5.90 -3.27
N GLU A 6 3.03 5.77 -2.08
CA GLU A 6 3.73 4.58 -1.66
C GLU A 6 2.72 3.56 -1.15
N ILE A 7 2.88 2.33 -1.61
CA ILE A 7 2.11 1.18 -1.19
C ILE A 7 2.98 0.37 -0.27
N GLU A 8 2.46 0.13 0.92
CA GLU A 8 3.11 -0.67 1.95
C GLU A 8 2.23 -1.86 2.32
N VAL A 9 2.87 -2.96 2.72
CA VAL A 9 2.21 -4.16 3.22
C VAL A 9 2.65 -4.46 4.63
N GLN A 10 1.69 -4.85 5.45
CA GLN A 10 1.99 -5.23 6.82
C GLN A 10 2.48 -6.67 6.83
N ASP A 11 3.56 -6.96 7.55
CA ASP A 11 3.99 -8.34 7.80
C ASP A 11 3.20 -8.98 8.95
N GLN A 12 3.53 -10.24 9.26
CA GLN A 12 2.92 -10.99 10.36
C GLN A 12 3.24 -10.44 11.77
N PHE A 13 4.27 -9.60 11.91
CA PHE A 13 4.68 -9.00 13.18
C PHE A 13 4.13 -7.59 13.36
N GLY A 14 3.39 -7.07 12.37
CA GLY A 14 2.77 -5.76 12.40
C GLY A 14 3.61 -4.63 11.81
N ALA A 15 4.81 -4.92 11.27
CA ALA A 15 5.66 -3.93 10.62
C ALA A 15 5.20 -3.66 9.19
N TRP A 16 5.28 -2.41 8.76
CA TRP A 16 4.92 -1.99 7.40
C TRP A 16 6.18 -2.00 6.54
N HIS A 17 6.07 -2.63 5.37
CA HIS A 17 7.16 -2.77 4.41
C HIS A 17 6.76 -2.14 3.09
N TYR A 18 7.64 -1.33 2.53
CA TYR A 18 7.47 -0.78 1.19
C TYR A 18 7.33 -1.90 0.16
N TYR A 19 6.36 -1.74 -0.75
CA TYR A 19 6.11 -2.66 -1.85
C TYR A 19 6.33 -1.99 -3.21
N THR A 20 5.68 -0.84 -3.45
CA THR A 20 5.81 -0.11 -4.72
C THR A 20 5.33 1.33 -4.58
N SER A 21 5.68 2.19 -5.53
CA SER A 21 5.18 3.55 -5.64
C SER A 21 4.36 3.70 -6.93
N VAL A 22 3.16 4.25 -6.84
CA VAL A 22 2.28 4.51 -8.00
C VAL A 22 1.91 5.98 -8.09
N THR A 23 1.45 6.42 -9.26
CA THR A 23 0.85 7.75 -9.39
C THR A 23 -0.42 7.85 -8.53
N ASN A 24 -0.69 9.04 -7.99
CA ASN A 24 -1.89 9.34 -7.21
C ASN A 24 -3.14 9.37 -8.11
N ASN A 25 -3.50 8.19 -8.61
CA ASN A 25 -4.69 7.89 -9.37
C ASN A 25 -5.42 6.77 -8.64
N PRO A 26 -6.71 6.94 -8.30
CA PRO A 26 -7.50 5.93 -7.58
C PRO A 26 -7.42 4.53 -8.19
N SER A 27 -7.41 4.41 -9.53
CA SER A 27 -7.32 3.13 -10.21
C SER A 27 -5.96 2.45 -10.01
N SER A 28 -4.87 3.21 -10.08
CA SER A 28 -3.50 2.72 -9.86
C SER A 28 -3.31 2.26 -8.41
N ILE A 29 -3.80 3.08 -7.46
CA ILE A 29 -3.73 2.78 -6.02
C ILE A 29 -4.49 1.49 -5.71
N LYS A 30 -5.74 1.38 -6.19
CA LYS A 30 -6.57 0.18 -5.97
C LYS A 30 -5.93 -1.07 -6.53
N LEU A 31 -5.39 -1.01 -7.75
CA LEU A 31 -4.72 -2.15 -8.38
C LEU A 31 -3.47 -2.56 -7.57
N ALA A 32 -2.66 -1.58 -7.17
CA ALA A 32 -1.44 -1.84 -6.40
C ALA A 32 -1.72 -2.37 -4.99
N LEU A 33 -2.78 -1.91 -4.32
CA LEU A 33 -3.22 -2.48 -3.05
C LEU A 33 -3.68 -3.93 -3.20
N GLN A 34 -4.43 -4.24 -4.26
CA GLN A 34 -4.90 -5.60 -4.55
C GLN A 34 -3.78 -6.56 -4.91
N THR A 35 -2.68 -6.09 -5.51
CA THR A 35 -1.50 -6.92 -5.74
C THR A 35 -0.68 -7.05 -4.47
N ALA A 36 -0.52 -5.97 -3.71
CA ALA A 36 0.24 -5.95 -2.46
C ALA A 36 -0.37 -6.92 -1.41
N ILE A 37 -1.69 -6.91 -1.21
CA ILE A 37 -2.34 -7.81 -0.23
C ILE A 37 -2.19 -9.31 -0.56
N LYS A 38 -1.89 -9.65 -1.81
CA LYS A 38 -1.65 -11.04 -2.26
C LYS A 38 -0.19 -11.49 -2.05
N THR A 39 0.69 -10.59 -1.64
CA THR A 39 2.09 -10.92 -1.37
C THR A 39 2.22 -11.84 -0.17
N GLN A 40 3.32 -12.61 -0.11
CA GLN A 40 3.59 -13.49 1.02
C GLN A 40 3.73 -12.71 2.34
N LEU A 41 4.23 -11.47 2.28
CA LEU A 41 4.32 -10.56 3.43
C LEU A 41 2.93 -10.29 4.03
N ALA A 42 1.94 -10.01 3.19
CA ALA A 42 0.56 -9.77 3.61
C ALA A 42 -0.26 -11.05 3.85
N SER A 43 0.30 -12.25 3.66
CA SER A 43 -0.46 -13.51 3.77
C SER A 43 -1.11 -13.74 5.14
N LYS A 44 -0.49 -13.22 6.21
CA LYS A 44 -0.99 -13.35 7.59
C LYS A 44 -1.74 -12.12 8.07
N SER A 45 -1.21 -10.92 7.78
CA SER A 45 -1.81 -9.65 8.18
C SER A 45 -3.05 -9.30 7.35
N ARG A 46 -3.09 -9.74 6.08
CA ARG A 46 -4.06 -9.35 5.05
C ARG A 46 -4.27 -7.85 4.98
N ARG A 47 -3.18 -7.10 5.08
CA ARG A 47 -3.21 -5.63 5.15
C ARG A 47 -2.21 -4.99 4.20
N ALA A 48 -2.71 -4.07 3.39
CA ALA A 48 -1.93 -3.18 2.54
C ALA A 48 -2.45 -1.75 2.72
N ARG A 49 -1.55 -0.76 2.73
CA ARG A 49 -1.91 0.66 2.84
C ARG A 49 -1.23 1.48 1.77
N ALA A 50 -1.88 2.57 1.42
CA ALA A 50 -1.41 3.56 0.47
C ALA A 50 -1.18 4.88 1.23
N ILE A 51 0.04 5.39 1.19
CA ILE A 51 0.43 6.64 1.83
C ILE A 51 0.93 7.61 0.77
N ASP A 52 0.62 8.89 0.91
CA ASP A 52 1.19 9.92 0.06
C ASP A 52 2.69 10.04 0.35
N GLU A 53 3.52 9.96 -0.70
CA GLU A 53 4.99 9.92 -0.56
C GLU A 53 5.55 11.17 0.13
N LYS A 54 4.88 12.33 -0.03
CA LYS A 54 5.39 13.61 0.47
C LYS A 54 4.89 13.94 1.86
N THR A 55 3.65 13.61 2.13
CA THR A 55 2.97 14.00 3.38
C THR A 55 2.90 12.86 4.38
N GLY A 56 3.15 11.62 3.95
CA GLY A 56 2.95 10.43 4.77
C GLY A 56 1.48 10.20 5.16
N VAL A 57 0.55 10.94 4.56
CA VAL A 57 -0.88 10.85 4.85
C VAL A 57 -1.40 9.55 4.28
N LEU A 58 -2.13 8.80 5.09
CA LEU A 58 -2.86 7.62 4.64
C LEU A 58 -3.93 8.04 3.62
N ILE A 59 -3.77 7.59 2.38
CA ILE A 59 -4.73 7.82 1.30
C ILE A 59 -5.80 6.73 1.33
N ASP A 60 -5.38 5.47 1.41
CA ASP A 60 -6.28 4.33 1.37
C ASP A 60 -5.67 3.12 2.09
N MET A 61 -6.50 2.15 2.47
CA MET A 61 -6.06 0.92 3.10
C MET A 61 -6.97 -0.24 2.68
N LEU A 62 -6.34 -1.31 2.19
CA LEU A 62 -7.01 -2.55 1.88
C LEU A 62 -6.73 -3.56 3.00
N GLN A 63 -7.81 -4.06 3.58
CA GLN A 63 -7.78 -5.14 4.56
C GLN A 63 -8.86 -6.17 4.23
N GLY A 64 -8.56 -7.45 4.44
CA GLY A 64 -9.47 -8.58 4.14
C GLY A 64 -9.52 -9.64 5.23
#